data_AF-A0A7S3P323-F1
#
_entry.id   AF-A0A7S3P323-F1
#
_cell.length_a   1.000
_cell.length_b   1.000
_cell.length_c   1.000
_cell.angle_alpha   90.00
_cell.angle_beta   90.00
_cell.angle_gamma   90.00
#
_symmetry.space_group_name_H-M   'P 1'
#
loop_
_entity.id
_entity.type
_entity.pdbx_description
1 polymer ?
#
loop_
_entity_poly.entity_id
_entity_poly.type
_entity_poly.pdbx_seq_one_letter_code
_entity_poly.pdbx_strand_id
1 'polypeptide(L)'
;EKSNLTISHTSFIGNKAISGAAISVICDVDNQCSNSFINLTFDDNTAVKQGGSIYYNFNRPFMTQLTFNNNAAQYGTNIASYAVRIVKEGTLVNKISLIDVASGLKHDESLNFDLVDIDNQIMNLQESSVKVVPIQSNTSIEGTVETKFSNGSASFDNLIFKASTGAQGVQFRVTSKAIDSTILAQVLDNSMGEYDNIIHTNFTYCMSGE
;
A
#
# COMPACT_ATOMS: atom_id res chain seq x y z
N GLU A 1 25.94 -4.54 -13.78
CA GLU A 1 25.63 -5.94 -14.17
C GLU A 1 24.26 -6.29 -13.62
N LYS A 2 23.46 -7.07 -14.36
CA LYS A 2 22.17 -7.56 -13.83
C LYS A 2 22.46 -8.61 -12.76
N SER A 3 22.26 -8.26 -11.49
CA SER A 3 22.35 -9.24 -10.39
C SER A 3 21.06 -10.05 -10.39
N ASN A 4 21.11 -11.22 -11.04
CA ASN A 4 19.97 -12.12 -11.15
C ASN A 4 20.24 -13.38 -10.33
N LEU A 5 19.38 -13.62 -9.34
CA LEU A 5 19.40 -14.83 -8.51
C LEU A 5 18.27 -15.76 -8.97
N THR A 6 18.61 -16.97 -9.39
CA THR A 6 17.65 -18.03 -9.67
C THR A 6 17.83 -19.15 -8.65
N ILE A 7 16.77 -19.44 -7.88
CA ILE A 7 16.74 -20.55 -6.93
C ILE A 7 15.53 -21.41 -7.29
N SER A 8 15.75 -22.71 -7.40
CA SER A 8 14.65 -23.63 -7.65
C SER A 8 14.81 -24.95 -6.91
N HIS A 9 13.69 -25.60 -6.60
CA HIS A 9 13.67 -26.96 -6.03
C HIS A 9 14.45 -27.08 -4.70
N THR A 10 14.33 -26.07 -3.84
CA THR A 10 15.09 -25.98 -2.58
C THR A 10 14.16 -25.81 -1.39
N SER A 11 14.56 -26.37 -0.24
CA SER A 11 13.92 -26.12 1.06
C SER A 11 14.80 -25.28 1.96
N PHE A 12 14.23 -24.25 2.57
CA PHE A 12 14.86 -23.40 3.57
C PHE A 12 14.18 -23.65 4.91
N ILE A 13 14.91 -24.19 5.88
CA ILE A 13 14.35 -24.67 7.16
C ILE A 13 15.06 -24.01 8.34
N GLY A 14 14.30 -23.44 9.28
CA GLY A 14 14.83 -22.97 10.56
C GLY A 14 15.76 -21.76 10.46
N ASN A 15 15.72 -20.99 9.36
CA ASN A 15 16.60 -19.85 9.15
C ASN A 15 16.15 -18.65 9.99
N LYS A 16 17.13 -17.84 10.45
CA LYS A 16 16.87 -16.65 11.25
C LYS A 16 17.66 -15.46 10.71
N ALA A 17 16.99 -14.34 10.48
CA ALA A 17 17.63 -13.10 10.06
C ALA A 17 16.88 -11.86 10.58
N ILE A 18 17.39 -10.67 10.27
CA ILE A 18 16.65 -9.42 10.53
C ILE A 18 15.52 -9.23 9.53
N SER A 19 15.79 -9.46 8.24
CA SER A 19 14.82 -9.36 7.15
C SER A 19 15.07 -10.46 6.12
N GLY A 20 14.01 -11.09 5.60
CA GLY A 20 14.15 -12.18 4.62
C GLY A 20 14.89 -13.36 5.22
N ALA A 21 14.28 -14.05 6.19
CA ALA A 21 14.97 -15.03 7.02
C ALA A 21 15.72 -16.10 6.20
N ALA A 22 15.18 -16.49 5.05
CA ALA A 22 15.81 -17.40 4.12
C ALA A 22 16.47 -16.67 2.94
N ILE A 23 15.75 -15.73 2.32
CA ILE A 23 16.20 -15.02 1.13
C ILE A 23 15.94 -13.52 1.30
N SER A 24 16.99 -12.72 1.13
CA SER A 24 16.90 -11.26 1.07
C SER A 24 17.58 -10.80 -0.22
N VAL A 25 16.81 -10.15 -1.11
CA VAL A 25 17.35 -9.58 -2.36
C VAL A 25 17.26 -8.06 -2.31
N ILE A 26 18.40 -7.42 -2.52
CA ILE A 26 18.54 -5.97 -2.52
C ILE A 26 19.02 -5.55 -3.90
N CYS A 27 18.21 -4.73 -4.54
CA CYS A 27 18.46 -4.20 -5.87
C CYS A 27 18.59 -2.69 -5.81
N ASP A 28 19.40 -2.16 -6.71
CA ASP A 28 19.43 -0.73 -6.97
C ASP A 28 18.25 -0.38 -7.88
N VAL A 29 17.59 0.74 -7.62
CA VAL A 29 16.39 1.16 -8.34
C VAL A 29 16.68 1.41 -9.83
N ASP A 30 17.90 1.83 -10.15
CA ASP A 30 18.36 2.06 -11.52
C ASP A 30 18.77 0.75 -12.25
N ASN A 31 18.91 -0.35 -11.50
CA ASN A 31 19.35 -1.63 -12.04
C ASN A 31 18.23 -2.66 -11.99
N GLN A 32 17.70 -3.03 -13.16
CA GLN A 32 16.71 -4.09 -13.25
C GLN A 32 17.29 -5.44 -12.79
N CYS A 33 16.93 -5.85 -11.58
CA CYS A 33 17.09 -7.22 -11.11
C CYS A 33 15.96 -8.10 -11.62
N SER A 34 16.31 -9.28 -12.13
CA SER A 34 15.35 -10.31 -12.49
C SER A 34 15.66 -11.57 -11.68
N ASN A 35 15.13 -11.61 -10.46
CA ASN A 35 15.25 -12.75 -9.57
C ASN A 35 14.11 -13.74 -9.81
N SER A 36 14.37 -15.04 -9.69
CA SER A 36 13.39 -16.10 -9.94
C SER A 36 13.45 -17.16 -8.86
N PHE A 37 12.32 -17.38 -8.20
CA PHE A 37 12.13 -18.32 -7.10
C PHE A 37 11.01 -19.31 -7.46
N ILE A 38 11.40 -20.56 -7.71
CA ILE A 38 10.52 -21.57 -8.31
C ILE A 38 10.53 -22.83 -7.45
N ASN A 39 9.36 -23.32 -7.06
CA ASN A 39 9.26 -24.60 -6.34
C ASN A 39 10.15 -24.63 -5.09
N LEU A 40 9.93 -23.66 -4.19
CA LEU A 40 10.67 -23.55 -2.93
C LEU A 40 9.76 -23.85 -1.75
N THR A 41 10.33 -24.47 -0.72
CA THR A 41 9.66 -24.65 0.57
C THR A 41 10.36 -23.83 1.64
N PHE A 42 9.60 -23.09 2.43
CA PHE A 42 10.08 -22.33 3.58
C PHE A 42 9.38 -22.85 4.83
N ASP A 43 10.15 -23.43 5.74
CA ASP A 43 9.64 -24.05 6.97
C ASP A 43 10.34 -23.49 8.22
N ASP A 44 9.56 -23.11 9.24
CA ASP A 44 10.05 -22.61 10.53
C ASP A 44 11.09 -21.46 10.44
N ASN A 45 11.00 -20.60 9.41
CA ASN A 45 11.91 -19.47 9.27
C ASN A 45 11.41 -18.24 10.04
N THR A 46 12.31 -17.50 10.68
CA THR A 46 11.94 -16.35 11.51
C THR A 46 12.78 -15.11 11.17
N ALA A 47 12.13 -14.04 10.73
CA ALA A 47 12.75 -12.73 10.60
C ALA A 47 12.36 -11.83 11.78
N VAL A 48 13.30 -11.02 12.29
CA VAL A 48 13.01 -10.09 13.39
C VAL A 48 12.04 -8.99 12.95
N LYS A 49 12.24 -8.42 11.75
CA LYS A 49 11.45 -7.29 11.25
C LYS A 49 10.48 -7.71 10.17
N GLN A 50 10.99 -8.21 9.04
CA GLN A 50 10.14 -8.35 7.87
C GLN A 50 10.52 -9.50 6.95
N GLY A 51 9.52 -10.08 6.29
CA GLY A 51 9.72 -11.15 5.33
C GLY A 51 10.22 -12.39 6.04
N GLY A 52 9.33 -13.07 6.75
CA GLY A 52 9.70 -14.25 7.55
C GLY A 52 10.33 -15.38 6.73
N SER A 53 10.25 -15.31 5.40
CA SER A 53 11.03 -16.11 4.47
C SER A 53 11.78 -15.25 3.46
N ILE A 54 11.05 -14.40 2.74
CA ILE A 54 11.57 -13.62 1.60
C ILE A 54 11.40 -12.13 1.87
N TYR A 55 12.46 -11.36 1.65
CA TYR A 55 12.40 -9.90 1.57
C TYR A 55 12.99 -9.41 0.25
N TYR A 56 12.35 -8.40 -0.36
CA TYR A 56 12.90 -7.69 -1.51
C TYR A 56 12.53 -6.20 -1.49
N ASN A 57 13.45 -5.34 -1.90
CA ASN A 57 13.31 -3.89 -1.72
C ASN A 57 12.63 -3.14 -2.88
N PHE A 58 12.69 -3.60 -4.13
CA PHE A 58 12.14 -2.88 -5.31
C PHE A 58 11.59 -3.83 -6.38
N ASN A 59 12.48 -4.52 -7.09
CA ASN A 59 12.11 -5.39 -8.19
C ASN A 59 11.52 -6.69 -7.66
N ARG A 60 10.22 -6.88 -7.88
CA ARG A 60 9.52 -8.07 -7.45
C ARG A 60 10.10 -9.31 -8.14
N PRO A 61 10.60 -10.31 -7.40
CA PRO A 61 11.04 -11.57 -7.97
C PRO A 61 9.87 -12.29 -8.66
N PHE A 62 10.18 -13.05 -9.72
CA PHE A 62 9.25 -14.03 -10.24
C PHE A 62 9.12 -15.17 -9.22
N MET A 63 7.94 -15.28 -8.60
CA MET A 63 7.67 -16.24 -7.54
C MET A 63 6.55 -17.18 -7.99
N THR A 64 6.84 -18.48 -8.07
CA THR A 64 5.85 -19.50 -8.42
C THR A 64 6.08 -20.78 -7.63
N GLN A 65 4.99 -21.46 -7.30
CA GLN A 65 5.01 -22.74 -6.56
C GLN A 65 5.79 -22.64 -5.24
N LEU A 66 5.51 -21.62 -4.43
CA LEU A 66 6.13 -21.47 -3.12
C LEU A 66 5.24 -22.10 -2.04
N THR A 67 5.85 -22.88 -1.16
CA THR A 67 5.19 -23.45 0.02
C THR A 67 5.75 -22.78 1.27
N PHE A 68 4.87 -22.25 2.12
CA PHE A 68 5.25 -21.59 3.37
C PHE A 68 4.60 -22.29 4.56
N ASN A 69 5.41 -22.73 5.51
CA ASN A 69 4.99 -23.40 6.74
C ASN A 69 5.64 -22.71 7.93
N ASN A 70 4.83 -22.32 8.92
CA ASN A 70 5.28 -21.83 10.23
C ASN A 70 6.35 -20.70 10.21
N ASN A 71 6.38 -19.88 9.16
CA ASN A 71 7.30 -18.75 9.10
C ASN A 71 6.75 -17.56 9.90
N ALA A 72 7.64 -16.74 10.44
CA ALA A 72 7.29 -15.62 11.30
C ALA A 72 8.10 -14.36 11.00
N ALA A 73 7.43 -13.22 11.01
CA ALA A 73 8.02 -11.88 11.05
C ALA A 73 7.00 -10.89 11.60
N GLN A 74 7.48 -9.72 12.05
CA GLN A 74 6.57 -8.65 12.48
C GLN A 74 5.74 -8.11 11.30
N TYR A 75 6.38 -7.87 10.15
CA TYR A 75 5.76 -7.45 8.90
C TYR A 75 5.96 -8.53 7.82
N GLY A 76 4.89 -8.98 7.17
CA GLY A 76 5.01 -9.96 6.09
C GLY A 76 5.54 -11.30 6.59
N THR A 77 4.66 -12.12 7.17
CA THR A 77 5.01 -13.40 7.81
C THR A 77 5.80 -14.34 6.90
N ASN A 78 5.56 -14.26 5.59
CA ASN A 78 6.28 -15.02 4.57
C ASN A 78 7.11 -14.10 3.69
N ILE A 79 6.45 -13.13 3.06
CA ILE A 79 7.02 -12.23 2.07
C ILE A 79 6.78 -10.80 2.56
N ALA A 80 7.78 -9.93 2.38
CA ALA A 80 7.64 -8.51 2.64
C ALA A 80 8.36 -7.69 1.58
N SER A 81 7.76 -6.56 1.22
CA SER A 81 8.36 -5.58 0.31
C SER A 81 8.15 -4.13 0.78
N TYR A 82 8.18 -3.17 -0.15
CA TYR A 82 8.00 -1.74 0.08
C TYR A 82 6.56 -1.30 -0.18
N ALA A 83 6.16 -0.15 0.37
CA ALA A 83 4.82 0.38 0.23
C ALA A 83 4.54 0.79 -1.22
N VAL A 84 3.38 0.39 -1.73
CA VAL A 84 2.97 0.77 -3.09
C VAL A 84 1.59 1.42 -3.15
N ARG A 85 0.71 1.13 -2.19
CA ARG A 85 -0.67 1.65 -2.23
C ARG A 85 -1.29 1.76 -0.85
N ILE A 86 -2.35 2.56 -0.81
CA ILE A 86 -3.22 2.79 0.33
C ILE A 86 -4.61 2.30 -0.07
N VAL A 87 -5.12 1.29 0.64
CA VAL A 87 -6.40 0.65 0.34
C VAL A 87 -7.39 0.92 1.47
N LYS A 88 -8.69 0.84 1.20
CA LYS A 88 -9.71 0.84 2.25
C LYS A 88 -9.45 -0.34 3.19
N GLU A 89 -9.47 -0.09 4.49
CA GLU A 89 -9.18 -1.08 5.53
C GLU A 89 -9.93 -2.40 5.30
N GLY A 90 -9.20 -3.52 5.42
CA GLY A 90 -9.75 -4.86 5.25
C GLY A 90 -10.15 -5.21 3.81
N THR A 91 -9.81 -4.37 2.83
CA THR A 91 -10.04 -4.59 1.40
C THR A 91 -8.78 -4.37 0.59
N LEU A 92 -8.81 -4.65 -0.71
CA LEU A 92 -7.77 -4.26 -1.67
C LEU A 92 -8.21 -3.11 -2.59
N VAL A 93 -9.24 -2.36 -2.18
CA VAL A 93 -9.81 -1.27 -2.97
C VAL A 93 -9.07 0.03 -2.67
N ASN A 94 -8.38 0.58 -3.66
CA ASN A 94 -7.73 1.89 -3.60
C ASN A 94 -8.50 3.00 -4.32
N LYS A 95 -9.63 2.68 -4.96
CA LYS A 95 -10.54 3.65 -5.58
C LYS A 95 -11.90 3.57 -4.89
N ILE A 96 -12.15 4.48 -3.95
CA ILE A 96 -13.35 4.52 -3.12
C ILE A 96 -14.37 5.45 -3.77
N SER A 97 -15.64 5.08 -3.82
CA SER A 97 -16.73 5.98 -4.19
C SER A 97 -17.57 6.27 -2.95
N LEU A 98 -17.66 7.53 -2.56
CA LEU A 98 -18.56 8.01 -1.52
C LEU A 98 -19.84 8.50 -2.17
N ILE A 99 -20.96 7.94 -1.73
CA ILE A 99 -22.30 8.40 -2.08
C ILE A 99 -22.79 9.36 -1.00
N ASP A 100 -23.68 10.28 -1.38
CA ASP A 100 -24.39 11.18 -0.46
C ASP A 100 -23.52 12.08 0.43
N VAL A 101 -22.39 12.57 -0.11
CA VAL A 101 -21.56 13.55 0.59
C VAL A 101 -22.13 14.95 0.37
N ALA A 102 -22.51 15.64 1.45
CA ALA A 102 -22.91 17.04 1.40
C ALA A 102 -21.68 17.96 1.46
N SER A 103 -21.60 18.93 0.54
CA SER A 103 -20.47 19.86 0.48
C SER A 103 -20.43 20.74 1.73
N GLY A 104 -19.29 20.76 2.42
CA GLY A 104 -19.08 21.58 3.62
C GLY A 104 -19.66 20.99 4.91
N LEU A 105 -20.27 19.81 4.87
CA LEU A 105 -20.64 19.06 6.06
C LEU A 105 -19.59 18.00 6.38
N LYS A 106 -19.51 17.64 7.66
CA LYS A 106 -18.71 16.50 8.12
C LYS A 106 -19.24 15.23 7.48
N HIS A 107 -18.34 14.39 6.98
CA HIS A 107 -18.68 13.04 6.55
C HIS A 107 -18.97 12.15 7.77
N ASP A 108 -20.09 11.46 7.75
CA ASP A 108 -20.59 10.70 8.90
C ASP A 108 -19.81 9.42 9.16
N GLU A 109 -19.30 8.77 8.11
CA GLU A 109 -18.53 7.54 8.22
C GLU A 109 -17.03 7.82 8.38
N SER A 110 -16.37 7.05 9.24
CA SER A 110 -14.92 7.07 9.32
C SER A 110 -14.31 6.42 8.08
N LEU A 111 -13.32 7.07 7.48
CA LEU A 111 -12.55 6.47 6.40
C LEU A 111 -11.28 5.84 6.96
N ASN A 112 -11.23 4.51 6.92
CA ASN A 112 -10.08 3.72 7.36
C ASN A 112 -9.28 3.21 6.18
N PHE A 113 -7.96 3.25 6.31
CA PHE A 113 -7.01 2.89 5.27
C PHE A 113 -5.89 2.00 5.78
N ASP A 114 -5.54 0.98 4.99
CA ASP A 114 -4.35 0.16 5.18
C ASP A 114 -3.24 0.57 4.20
N LEU A 115 -2.01 0.66 4.70
CA LEU A 115 -0.81 0.75 3.86
C LEU A 115 -0.37 -0.66 3.48
N VAL A 116 -0.32 -0.95 2.17
CA VAL A 116 0.05 -2.29 1.69
C VAL A 116 1.19 -2.26 0.67
N ASP A 117 1.94 -3.35 0.65
CA ASP A 117 2.97 -3.60 -0.35
C ASP A 117 2.41 -4.19 -1.65
N ILE A 118 3.32 -4.46 -2.59
CA ILE A 118 2.99 -5.01 -3.91
C ILE A 118 2.38 -6.42 -3.84
N ASP A 119 2.70 -7.19 -2.80
CA ASP A 119 2.13 -8.51 -2.58
C ASP A 119 0.82 -8.48 -1.77
N ASN A 120 0.34 -7.29 -1.39
CA ASN A 120 -0.87 -7.02 -0.59
C ASN A 120 -0.72 -7.29 0.92
N GLN A 121 0.50 -7.21 1.48
CA GLN A 121 0.71 -7.32 2.92
C GLN A 121 0.54 -5.96 3.59
N ILE A 122 -0.14 -5.94 4.74
CA ILE A 122 -0.27 -4.73 5.57
C ILE A 122 1.09 -4.39 6.20
N MET A 123 1.55 -3.16 5.97
CA MET A 123 2.85 -2.67 6.40
C MET A 123 2.81 -2.08 7.82
N ASN A 124 2.83 -2.97 8.80
CA ASN A 124 2.66 -2.59 10.21
C ASN A 124 3.89 -1.99 10.90
N LEU A 125 5.05 -1.99 10.24
CA LEU A 125 6.29 -1.37 10.73
C LEU A 125 6.47 0.08 10.30
N GLN A 126 5.66 0.56 9.35
CA GLN A 126 5.86 1.87 8.73
C GLN A 126 5.00 2.93 9.44
N GLU A 127 5.62 3.72 10.32
CA GLU A 127 4.98 4.88 10.94
C GLU A 127 5.12 6.13 10.07
N SER A 128 4.38 6.17 8.96
CA SER A 128 4.34 7.32 8.07
C SER A 128 3.05 8.11 8.20
N SER A 129 3.07 9.39 7.85
CA SER A 129 1.84 10.18 7.77
C SER A 129 1.04 9.81 6.52
N VAL A 130 -0.28 9.88 6.63
CA VAL A 130 -1.23 9.73 5.54
C VAL A 130 -2.12 10.96 5.49
N LYS A 131 -2.34 11.48 4.29
CA LYS A 131 -3.12 12.70 4.04
C LYS A 131 -4.19 12.46 3.00
N VAL A 132 -5.31 13.15 3.12
CA VAL A 132 -6.28 13.29 2.04
C VAL A 132 -6.12 14.70 1.44
N VAL A 133 -5.91 14.78 0.14
CA VAL A 133 -5.65 16.05 -0.57
C VAL A 133 -6.60 16.22 -1.76
N PRO A 134 -7.05 17.45 -2.06
CA PRO A 134 -7.85 17.72 -3.25
C PRO A 134 -7.02 17.51 -4.52
N ILE A 135 -7.65 17.02 -5.59
CA ILE A 135 -7.01 16.91 -6.91
C ILE A 135 -7.35 18.11 -7.78
N GLN A 136 -8.62 18.54 -7.80
CA GLN A 136 -9.07 19.66 -8.61
C GLN A 136 -8.93 21.00 -7.86
N SER A 137 -8.64 22.08 -8.60
CA SER A 137 -8.40 23.42 -8.04
C SER A 137 -9.62 24.08 -7.39
N ASN A 138 -10.83 23.65 -7.74
CA ASN A 138 -12.10 24.14 -7.18
C ASN A 138 -12.62 23.29 -6.02
N THR A 139 -11.77 22.44 -5.43
CA THR A 139 -12.12 21.53 -4.34
C THR A 139 -11.22 21.78 -3.14
N SER A 140 -11.76 21.58 -1.94
CA SER A 140 -10.98 21.65 -0.71
C SER A 140 -11.44 20.59 0.28
N ILE A 141 -10.60 20.32 1.28
CA ILE A 141 -10.91 19.39 2.35
C ILE A 141 -10.47 19.99 3.67
N GLU A 142 -11.31 19.85 4.68
CA GLU A 142 -11.12 20.41 6.02
C GLU A 142 -11.25 19.33 7.11
N GLY A 143 -10.97 19.73 8.34
CA GLY A 143 -10.96 18.87 9.52
C GLY A 143 -9.62 18.14 9.69
N THR A 144 -9.65 16.86 10.08
CA THR A 144 -8.43 16.07 10.28
C THR A 144 -7.97 15.49 8.94
N VAL A 145 -7.24 16.27 8.15
CA VAL A 145 -6.83 15.90 6.78
C VAL A 145 -5.51 15.11 6.73
N GLU A 146 -4.80 15.01 7.85
CA GLU A 146 -3.57 14.23 8.02
C GLU A 146 -3.59 13.48 9.35
N THR A 147 -3.14 12.23 9.32
CA THR A 147 -2.91 11.39 10.49
C THR A 147 -1.68 10.50 10.25
N LYS A 148 -1.42 9.52 11.12
CA LYS A 148 -0.34 8.54 10.98
C LYS A 148 -0.90 7.13 10.87
N PHE A 149 -0.22 6.29 10.11
CA PHE A 149 -0.42 4.84 10.22
C PHE A 149 0.02 4.36 11.60
N SER A 150 -0.81 3.52 12.22
CA SER A 150 -0.53 2.78 13.43
C SER A 150 -0.78 1.31 13.15
N ASN A 151 0.25 0.47 13.32
CA ASN A 151 0.20 -0.94 12.94
C ASN A 151 -0.27 -1.19 11.48
N GLY A 152 0.04 -0.25 10.59
CA GLY A 152 -0.27 -0.34 9.15
C GLY A 152 -1.61 0.26 8.74
N SER A 153 -2.44 0.70 9.70
CA SER A 153 -3.78 1.25 9.44
C SER A 153 -3.94 2.67 9.95
N ALA A 154 -4.83 3.45 9.36
CA ALA A 154 -5.11 4.83 9.74
C ALA A 154 -6.59 5.18 9.55
N SER A 155 -7.13 6.00 10.45
CA SER A 155 -8.55 6.39 10.46
C SER A 155 -8.74 7.89 10.33
N PHE A 156 -9.80 8.28 9.64
CA PHE A 156 -10.21 9.66 9.41
C PHE A 156 -11.67 9.87 9.80
N ASP A 157 -11.90 10.45 10.98
CA ASP A 157 -13.26 10.58 11.55
C ASP A 157 -13.93 11.94 11.30
N ASN A 158 -13.18 12.93 10.83
CA ASN A 158 -13.60 14.33 10.80
C ASN A 158 -13.31 15.00 9.45
N LEU A 159 -13.45 14.29 8.34
CA LEU A 159 -13.25 14.88 7.01
C LEU A 159 -14.47 15.69 6.59
N ILE A 160 -14.23 16.89 6.07
CA ILE A 160 -15.23 17.76 5.47
C ILE A 160 -14.82 18.00 4.02
N PHE A 161 -15.55 17.41 3.08
CA PHE A 161 -15.29 17.58 1.65
C PHE A 161 -16.02 18.81 1.13
N LYS A 162 -15.34 19.63 0.33
CA LYS A 162 -15.91 20.86 -0.25
C LYS A 162 -15.62 20.95 -1.74
N ALA A 163 -16.61 21.41 -2.49
CA ALA A 163 -16.45 21.82 -3.87
C ALA A 163 -17.37 22.98 -4.22
N SER A 164 -17.02 23.71 -5.29
CA SER A 164 -17.87 24.74 -5.88
C SER A 164 -19.20 24.14 -6.35
N THR A 165 -20.27 24.95 -6.32
CA THR A 165 -21.61 24.57 -6.78
C THR A 165 -21.58 23.99 -8.20
N GLY A 166 -22.22 22.84 -8.39
CA GLY A 166 -22.29 22.15 -9.69
C GLY A 166 -21.06 21.31 -10.06
N ALA A 167 -20.07 21.16 -9.17
CA ALA A 167 -18.95 20.26 -9.39
C ALA A 167 -19.42 18.79 -9.48
N GLN A 168 -19.02 18.10 -10.54
CA GLN A 168 -19.28 16.68 -10.77
C GLN A 168 -17.96 15.94 -10.87
N GLY A 169 -17.94 14.66 -10.48
CA GLY A 169 -16.73 13.83 -10.57
C GLY A 169 -15.59 14.32 -9.70
N VAL A 170 -15.90 14.79 -8.48
CA VAL A 170 -14.90 15.36 -7.59
C VAL A 170 -14.02 14.25 -7.03
N GLN A 171 -12.70 14.48 -7.02
CA GLN A 171 -11.74 13.47 -6.59
C GLN A 171 -10.76 14.04 -5.56
N PHE A 172 -10.47 13.23 -4.56
CA PHE A 172 -9.42 13.45 -3.59
C PHE A 172 -8.41 12.32 -3.69
N ARG A 173 -7.15 12.62 -3.40
CA ARG A 173 -6.07 11.63 -3.36
C ARG A 173 -5.69 11.34 -1.92
N VAL A 174 -5.53 10.05 -1.60
CA VAL A 174 -4.92 9.61 -0.35
C VAL A 174 -3.42 9.43 -0.61
N THR A 175 -2.58 10.12 0.16
CA THR A 175 -1.14 10.19 -0.07
C THR A 175 -0.37 9.89 1.21
N SER A 176 0.80 9.29 1.09
CA SER A 176 1.72 9.08 2.21
C SER A 176 3.16 9.22 1.72
N LYS A 177 4.04 9.75 2.58
CA LYS A 177 5.49 9.74 2.34
C LYS A 177 6.09 8.33 2.37
N ALA A 178 5.32 7.32 2.81
CA ALA A 178 5.76 5.93 2.74
C ALA A 178 5.83 5.42 1.29
N ILE A 179 5.04 6.00 0.39
CA ILE A 179 4.96 5.60 -1.01
C ILE A 179 5.80 6.58 -1.82
N ASP A 180 6.95 6.11 -2.31
CA ASP A 180 7.80 6.89 -3.19
C ASP A 180 7.35 6.72 -4.64
N SER A 181 6.62 7.71 -5.15
CA SER A 181 6.11 7.70 -6.53
C SER A 181 7.21 7.65 -7.60
N THR A 182 8.43 8.12 -7.28
CA THR A 182 9.56 8.08 -8.21
C THR A 182 10.04 6.65 -8.38
N ILE A 183 10.18 5.94 -7.25
CA ILE A 183 10.53 4.52 -7.25
C ILE A 183 9.43 3.72 -7.95
N LEU A 184 8.15 3.96 -7.62
CA LEU A 184 7.03 3.29 -8.27
C LEU A 184 7.05 3.45 -9.80
N ALA A 185 7.31 4.65 -10.29
CA ALA A 185 7.39 4.92 -11.73
C ALA A 185 8.53 4.16 -12.43
N GLN A 186 9.61 3.87 -11.71
CA GLN A 186 10.77 3.15 -12.24
C GLN A 186 10.57 1.63 -12.23
N VAL A 187 9.92 1.10 -11.18
CA VAL A 187 9.82 -0.35 -10.93
C VAL A 187 8.52 -0.97 -11.42
N LEU A 188 7.46 -0.16 -11.59
CA LEU A 188 6.15 -0.59 -12.10
C LEU A 188 5.99 -0.10 -13.54
N ASP A 189 6.09 -1.02 -14.50
CA ASP A 189 5.92 -0.72 -15.93
C ASP A 189 4.49 -0.20 -16.21
N ASN A 190 4.37 1.08 -16.59
CA ASN A 190 3.17 1.83 -17.06
C ASN A 190 1.83 1.63 -16.32
N SER A 191 1.83 0.91 -15.19
CA SER A 191 0.67 0.48 -14.41
C SER A 191 0.43 1.37 -13.19
N MET A 192 1.09 2.54 -13.12
CA MET A 192 0.95 3.48 -12.01
C MET A 192 -0.50 3.86 -11.69
N GLY A 193 -1.37 3.96 -12.71
CA GLY A 193 -2.80 4.27 -12.51
C GLY A 193 -3.58 3.19 -11.75
N GLU A 194 -3.03 1.98 -11.60
CA GLU A 194 -3.57 0.92 -10.74
C GLU A 194 -3.25 1.15 -9.26
N TYR A 195 -2.21 1.94 -8.95
CA TYR A 195 -1.74 2.22 -7.58
C TYR A 195 -2.19 3.59 -7.07
N ASP A 196 -2.93 4.34 -7.88
CA ASP A 196 -3.54 5.61 -7.49
C ASP A 196 -4.61 5.39 -6.41
N ASN A 197 -4.45 6.07 -5.27
CA ASN A 197 -5.36 5.98 -4.14
C ASN A 197 -6.36 7.15 -4.20
N ILE A 198 -7.55 6.90 -4.72
CA ILE A 198 -8.53 7.93 -5.08
C ILE A 198 -9.81 7.75 -4.28
N ILE A 199 -10.34 8.85 -3.79
CA ILE A 199 -11.70 8.96 -3.27
C ILE A 199 -12.49 9.77 -4.29
N HIS A 200 -13.44 9.12 -4.96
CA HIS A 200 -14.44 9.77 -5.80
C HIS A 200 -15.63 10.15 -4.93
N THR A 201 -16.12 11.37 -5.07
CA THR A 201 -17.39 11.79 -4.48
C THR A 201 -18.23 12.58 -5.48
N ASN A 202 -19.54 12.34 -5.43
CA ASN A 202 -20.52 13.20 -6.08
C ASN A 202 -21.30 13.91 -4.97
N PHE A 203 -21.19 15.23 -4.93
CA PHE A 203 -21.92 16.01 -3.94
C PHE A 203 -23.41 15.94 -4.20
N THR A 204 -24.20 15.65 -3.17
CA THR A 204 -25.64 15.83 -3.24
C THR A 204 -25.93 17.31 -3.44
N TYR A 205 -26.80 17.61 -4.40
CA TYR A 205 -27.32 18.97 -4.54
C TYR A 205 -28.10 19.29 -3.26
N CYS A 206 -27.81 20.40 -2.59
CA CYS A 206 -28.77 20.98 -1.66
C CYS A 206 -30.06 21.22 -2.44
N MET A 207 -31.10 20.43 -2.19
CA MET A 207 -32.44 20.84 -2.59
C MET A 207 -32.76 22.08 -1.75
N SER A 208 -33.13 23.21 -2.39
CA SER A 208 -33.49 24.40 -1.63
C SER A 208 -34.68 24.07 -0.72
N GLY A 209 -34.52 24.12 0.60
CA GLY A 209 -35.63 23.98 1.56
C GLY A 209 -35.44 23.07 2.77
N GLU A 210 -34.23 22.57 3.06
CA GLU A 210 -33.92 21.95 4.38
C GLU A 210 -33.32 22.96 5.36
#